data_AF-A0A5D3AZ03-F1
#
_entry.id   AF-A0A5D3AZ03-F1
#
_cell.length_a   1.000
_cell.length_b   1.000
_cell.length_c   1.000
_cell.angle_alpha   90.00
_cell.angle_beta   90.00
_cell.angle_gamma   90.00
#
_symmetry.space_group_name_H-M   'P 1'
#
loop_
_entity.id
_entity.type
_entity.pdbx_description
1 polymer ?
#
loop_
_entity_poly.entity_id
_entity_poly.type
_entity_poly.pdbx_seq_one_letter_code
_entity_poly.pdbx_strand_id
1 'polypeptide(L)'
;MSSSRATCQVWSAPTSLKESEDGYDEDTYFINGILHKSMLQTPSSKQISGEEIDEGKEEKKAYVWSHTSIASGQDIYRGSFTTTSSTHAGSDTKDKSDAESIALANEVLTSLRDTLSLTQSRWAPLCRQTNSSHPLVEAEQKAFYELVDKSKPKYDHIGLGSVGKEMTRQVMRLYGDR
;
A
#
# COMPACT_ATOMS: atom_id res chain seq x y z
N MET A 1 -9.12 -16.88 9.79
CA MET A 1 -7.66 -16.67 9.78
C MET A 1 -7.41 -15.33 9.10
N SER A 2 -6.57 -14.47 9.66
CA SER A 2 -6.21 -13.21 9.01
C SER A 2 -5.23 -13.48 7.87
N SER A 3 -5.47 -12.86 6.72
CA SER A 3 -4.63 -12.97 5.54
C SER A 3 -4.08 -11.62 5.16
N SER A 4 -2.86 -11.57 4.62
CA SER A 4 -2.38 -10.36 3.97
C SER A 4 -3.28 -9.99 2.79
N ARG A 5 -3.36 -8.71 2.48
CA ARG A 5 -4.20 -8.20 1.40
C ARG A 5 -3.37 -7.38 0.44
N ALA A 6 -3.69 -7.45 -0.84
CA ALA A 6 -3.11 -6.65 -1.89
C ALA A 6 -4.20 -5.92 -2.66
N THR A 7 -3.95 -4.71 -3.11
CA THR A 7 -4.89 -3.91 -3.92
C THR A 7 -4.18 -3.25 -5.10
N CYS A 8 -4.89 -3.13 -6.22
CA CYS A 8 -4.46 -2.38 -7.39
C CYS A 8 -5.53 -1.33 -7.69
N GLN A 9 -5.16 -0.05 -7.67
CA GLN A 9 -6.04 1.08 -7.98
C GLN A 9 -5.55 1.76 -9.25
N VAL A 10 -6.48 2.07 -10.15
CA VAL A 10 -6.22 2.75 -11.41
C VAL A 10 -7.11 3.98 -11.52
N TRP A 11 -6.53 5.12 -11.85
CA TRP A 11 -7.25 6.36 -12.13
C TRP A 11 -6.96 6.85 -13.55
N SER A 12 -7.85 6.48 -14.47
CA SER A 12 -7.79 6.77 -15.89
C SER A 12 -7.85 8.27 -16.18
N ALA A 13 -7.11 8.70 -17.19
CA ALA A 13 -7.19 10.08 -17.67
C ALA A 13 -8.58 10.36 -18.29
N PRO A 14 -9.13 11.59 -18.13
CA PRO A 14 -10.39 11.95 -18.77
C PRO A 14 -10.23 11.93 -20.30
N THR A 15 -10.99 11.07 -20.99
CA THR A 15 -10.87 10.88 -22.44
C THR A 15 -11.75 11.82 -23.26
N SER A 16 -12.80 12.45 -22.70
CA SER A 16 -13.53 13.55 -23.33
C SER A 16 -14.48 14.29 -22.36
N LEU A 17 -14.97 15.48 -22.75
CA LEU A 17 -15.90 16.36 -22.00
C LEU A 17 -17.33 15.80 -21.81
N LYS A 18 -17.63 14.62 -22.33
CA LYS A 18 -18.95 13.98 -22.24
C LYS A 18 -18.78 12.51 -21.92
N GLU A 19 -18.42 12.19 -20.69
CA GLU A 19 -18.86 10.97 -20.03
C GLU A 19 -18.53 11.09 -18.54
N SER A 20 -19.59 11.35 -17.79
CA SER A 20 -19.63 11.19 -16.34
C SER A 20 -19.78 9.70 -16.05
N GLU A 21 -18.68 9.01 -15.78
CA GLU A 21 -18.61 7.91 -14.82
C GLU A 21 -17.13 7.61 -14.54
N ASP A 22 -16.85 7.43 -13.25
CA ASP A 22 -15.52 7.43 -12.65
C ASP A 22 -14.52 6.56 -13.42
N GLY A 23 -13.49 7.19 -13.99
CA GLY A 23 -12.30 6.49 -14.48
C GLY A 23 -11.47 5.89 -13.34
N TYR A 24 -12.11 5.27 -12.35
CA TYR A 24 -11.51 4.60 -11.22
C TYR A 24 -11.82 3.11 -11.31
N ASP A 25 -10.77 2.30 -11.32
CA ASP A 25 -10.87 0.85 -11.25
C ASP A 25 -10.04 0.32 -10.08
N GLU A 26 -10.53 -0.73 -9.42
CA GLU A 26 -9.86 -1.31 -8.27
C GLU A 26 -10.05 -2.83 -8.20
N ASP A 27 -8.94 -3.52 -8.08
CA ASP A 27 -8.90 -4.93 -7.69
C ASP A 27 -8.37 -5.08 -6.26
N THR A 28 -8.98 -5.98 -5.50
CA THR A 28 -8.51 -6.41 -4.18
C THR A 28 -8.30 -7.92 -4.17
N TYR A 29 -7.13 -8.36 -3.72
CA TYR A 29 -6.74 -9.76 -3.62
C TYR A 29 -6.40 -10.13 -2.18
N PHE A 30 -6.80 -11.33 -1.77
CA PHE A 30 -6.34 -11.93 -0.52
C PHE A 30 -5.18 -12.87 -0.80
N ILE A 31 -4.09 -12.68 -0.06
CA ILE A 31 -2.93 -13.55 -0.11
C ILE A 31 -3.25 -14.79 0.74
N ASN A 32 -2.98 -15.99 0.21
CA ASN A 32 -3.15 -17.23 0.95
C ASN A 32 -2.15 -17.31 2.12
N GLY A 33 -2.56 -16.76 3.27
CA GLY A 33 -1.77 -16.68 4.50
C GLY A 33 -1.27 -15.25 4.81
N ILE A 34 -0.30 -15.18 5.72
CA ILE A 34 0.34 -13.93 6.14
C ILE A 34 1.65 -13.77 5.39
N LEU A 35 1.81 -12.65 4.68
CA LEU A 35 3.05 -12.31 4.00
C LEU A 35 4.04 -11.69 5.01
N HIS A 36 5.24 -12.26 5.11
CA HIS A 36 6.28 -11.76 6.00
C HIS A 36 7.23 -10.80 5.26
N LYS A 37 7.64 -9.71 5.93
CA LYS A 37 8.58 -8.71 5.38
C LYS A 37 9.90 -9.34 4.91
N SER A 38 10.37 -10.40 5.57
CA SER A 38 11.57 -11.15 5.18
C SER A 38 11.50 -11.74 3.77
N MET A 39 10.30 -12.03 3.26
CA MET A 39 10.09 -12.55 1.91
C MET A 39 10.28 -11.48 0.80
N LEU A 40 10.40 -10.20 1.17
CA LEU A 40 10.63 -9.10 0.23
C LEU A 40 12.13 -8.93 -0.14
N GLN A 41 13.03 -9.75 0.39
CA GLN A 41 14.46 -9.70 0.07
C GLN A 41 14.74 -10.36 -1.30
N THR A 42 14.84 -9.55 -2.35
CA THR A 42 15.41 -10.00 -3.64
C THR A 42 16.91 -9.67 -3.71
N PRO A 43 17.77 -10.54 -4.26
CA PRO A 43 19.23 -10.36 -4.28
C PRO A 43 19.75 -9.24 -5.20
N SER A 44 18.86 -8.45 -5.83
CA SER A 44 19.20 -7.35 -6.75
C SER A 44 18.71 -5.97 -6.27
N SER A 45 18.25 -5.82 -5.02
CA SER A 45 17.68 -4.57 -4.53
C SER A 45 18.74 -3.55 -4.09
N LYS A 46 19.50 -3.01 -5.05
CA LYS A 46 19.92 -1.61 -4.89
C LYS A 46 18.62 -0.79 -4.93
N GLN A 47 18.32 -0.12 -3.81
CA GLN A 47 17.16 0.75 -3.57
C GLN A 47 15.82 0.04 -3.33
N ILE A 48 15.63 -0.45 -2.11
CA ILE A 48 14.43 -0.02 -1.35
C ILE A 48 14.68 1.46 -1.05
N SER A 49 14.50 2.36 -2.03
CA SER A 49 14.49 3.80 -1.77
C SER A 49 13.10 4.18 -1.30
N GLY A 50 12.71 3.65 -0.14
CA GLY A 50 11.82 4.39 0.72
C GLY A 50 12.73 5.26 1.54
N GLU A 51 12.50 6.57 1.58
CA GLU A 51 12.78 7.28 2.83
C GLU A 51 12.23 6.37 3.94
N GLU A 52 13.12 5.80 4.76
CA GLU A 52 12.71 5.17 5.99
C GLU A 52 12.10 6.31 6.80
N ILE A 53 10.79 6.52 6.69
CA ILE A 53 10.09 7.46 7.56
C ILE A 53 9.90 6.79 8.92
N ASP A 54 11.01 6.37 9.51
CA ASP A 54 11.27 6.12 10.92
C ASP A 54 12.75 5.71 11.12
N GLU A 55 13.71 6.45 10.54
CA GLU A 55 15.13 6.37 10.94
C GLU A 55 15.25 6.77 12.44
N GLY A 56 15.04 5.81 13.33
CA GLY A 56 15.19 5.96 14.78
C GLY A 56 14.04 5.47 15.66
N LYS A 57 12.95 4.89 15.12
CA LYS A 57 11.87 4.33 15.94
C LYS A 57 11.83 2.81 15.91
N GLU A 58 11.28 2.24 16.98
CA GLU A 58 11.04 0.81 17.14
C GLU A 58 10.45 0.18 15.86
N GLU A 59 10.92 -1.03 15.52
CA GLU A 59 10.41 -1.79 14.38
C GLU A 59 8.89 -1.94 14.47
N LYS A 60 8.17 -1.50 13.43
CA LYS A 60 6.72 -1.65 13.33
C LYS A 60 6.36 -3.13 13.22
N LYS A 61 5.23 -3.55 13.81
CA LYS A 61 4.79 -4.95 13.82
C LYS A 61 4.26 -5.41 12.47
N ALA A 62 3.66 -4.50 11.71
CA ALA A 62 3.18 -4.75 10.35
C ALA A 62 3.32 -3.50 9.48
N TYR A 63 3.23 -3.67 8.17
CA TYR A 63 3.44 -2.61 7.18
C TYR A 63 2.38 -2.64 6.10
N VAL A 64 2.02 -1.46 5.61
CA VAL A 64 1.41 -1.26 4.30
C VAL A 64 2.52 -0.81 3.34
N TRP A 65 2.73 -1.57 2.27
CA TRP A 65 3.66 -1.23 1.20
C TRP A 65 2.89 -0.70 0.00
N SER A 66 3.43 0.32 -0.67
CA SER A 66 2.85 0.84 -1.92
C SER A 66 3.88 1.09 -3.01
N HIS A 67 3.42 0.98 -4.25
CA HIS A 67 4.12 1.43 -5.45
C HIS A 67 3.14 2.24 -6.30
N THR A 68 3.58 3.41 -6.74
CA THR A 68 2.78 4.30 -7.56
C THR A 68 3.51 4.65 -8.85
N SER A 69 2.81 4.66 -9.98
CA SER A 69 3.35 5.03 -11.29
C SER A 69 2.31 5.71 -12.17
N ILE A 70 2.78 6.44 -13.19
CA ILE A 70 1.94 7.05 -14.23
C ILE A 70 2.30 6.39 -15.56
N ALA A 71 1.30 5.88 -16.28
CA ALA A 71 1.50 5.34 -17.62
C ALA A 71 1.49 6.43 -18.68
N SER A 72 1.93 6.09 -19.90
CA SER A 72 1.98 7.01 -21.05
C SER A 72 0.62 7.61 -21.42
N GLY A 73 -0.49 6.99 -21.04
CA GLY A 73 -1.86 7.51 -21.20
C GLY A 73 -2.32 8.48 -20.11
N GLN A 74 -1.43 8.88 -19.20
CA GLN A 74 -1.72 9.67 -17.98
C GLN A 74 -2.61 8.94 -16.95
N ASP A 75 -2.80 7.63 -17.13
CA ASP A 75 -3.41 6.76 -16.13
C ASP A 75 -2.48 6.62 -14.93
N ILE A 76 -3.04 6.76 -13.73
CA ILE A 76 -2.30 6.69 -12.48
C ILE A 76 -2.55 5.31 -11.87
N TYR A 77 -1.49 4.59 -11.53
CA TYR A 77 -1.56 3.26 -10.93
C TYR A 77 -1.00 3.30 -9.52
N ARG A 78 -1.69 2.68 -8.58
CA ARG A 78 -1.18 2.40 -7.24
C ARG A 78 -1.41 0.94 -6.90
N GLY A 79 -0.34 0.20 -6.69
CA GLY A 79 -0.40 -1.15 -6.13
C GLY A 79 0.06 -1.14 -4.68
N SER A 80 -0.66 -1.82 -3.79
CA SER A 80 -0.29 -1.91 -2.38
C SER A 80 -0.56 -3.26 -1.77
N PHE A 81 0.15 -3.61 -0.70
CA PHE A 81 -0.07 -4.86 0.03
C PHE A 81 0.39 -4.78 1.50
N THR A 82 -0.02 -5.75 2.32
CA THR A 82 0.32 -5.80 3.75
C THR A 82 1.29 -6.92 4.12
N THR A 83 2.20 -6.64 5.05
CA THR A 83 3.12 -7.65 5.61
C THR A 83 3.28 -7.54 7.12
N THR A 84 3.61 -8.63 7.80
CA THR A 84 4.12 -8.61 9.19
C THR A 84 5.63 -8.47 9.21
N SER A 85 6.20 -7.86 10.26
CA SER A 85 7.65 -7.79 10.48
C SER A 85 8.25 -9.04 11.10
N SER A 86 7.43 -9.96 11.64
CA SER A 86 7.91 -11.17 12.31
C SER A 86 8.86 -11.97 11.42
N THR A 87 10.09 -12.19 11.89
CA THR A 87 11.17 -12.89 11.19
C THR A 87 11.15 -14.41 11.38
N HIS A 88 10.25 -14.93 12.23
CA HIS A 88 10.24 -16.34 12.62
C HIS A 88 8.82 -16.89 12.70
N ALA A 89 8.40 -17.61 11.66
CA ALA A 89 7.26 -18.53 11.73
C ALA A 89 7.60 -19.68 12.69
N GLY A 90 6.69 -20.05 13.60
CA GLY A 90 6.85 -21.28 14.38
C GLY A 90 6.51 -21.26 15.87
N SER A 91 5.73 -20.29 16.38
CA SER A 91 5.05 -20.50 17.66
C SER A 91 3.60 -20.03 17.60
N ASP A 92 2.67 -20.84 18.11
CA ASP A 92 1.21 -20.58 18.06
C ASP A 92 0.82 -19.18 18.61
N THR A 93 1.57 -18.70 19.60
CA THR A 93 1.39 -17.36 20.18
C THR A 93 1.83 -16.23 19.25
N LYS A 94 2.85 -16.45 18.42
CA LYS A 94 3.33 -15.48 17.42
C LYS A 94 2.39 -15.43 16.22
N ASP A 95 1.88 -16.58 15.79
CA ASP A 95 0.93 -16.66 14.67
C ASP A 95 -0.37 -15.88 14.98
N LYS A 96 -0.81 -15.89 16.25
CA LYS A 96 -1.94 -15.07 16.70
C LYS A 96 -1.60 -13.56 16.70
N SER A 97 -0.42 -13.17 17.18
CA SER A 97 0.03 -11.78 17.17
C SER A 97 0.22 -11.22 15.75
N ASP A 98 0.71 -12.05 14.83
CA ASP A 98 0.87 -11.71 13.41
C ASP A 98 -0.51 -11.55 12.76
N ALA A 99 -1.46 -12.44 13.06
CA ALA A 99 -2.82 -12.33 12.55
C ALA A 99 -3.54 -11.05 13.03
N GLU A 100 -3.33 -10.64 14.28
CA GLU A 100 -3.87 -9.39 14.83
C GLU A 100 -3.22 -8.17 14.16
N SER A 101 -1.89 -8.17 14.00
CA SER A 101 -1.16 -7.06 13.37
C SER A 101 -1.52 -6.91 11.89
N ILE A 102 -1.70 -8.02 11.17
CA ILE A 102 -2.15 -8.02 9.77
C ILE A 102 -3.59 -7.54 9.63
N ALA A 103 -4.49 -7.93 10.54
CA ALA A 103 -5.85 -7.42 10.51
C ALA A 103 -5.86 -5.88 10.61
N LEU A 104 -5.06 -5.32 11.51
CA LEU A 104 -4.91 -3.87 11.66
C LEU A 104 -4.24 -3.22 10.44
N ALA A 105 -3.21 -3.83 9.86
CA ALA A 105 -2.61 -3.34 8.61
C ALA A 105 -3.61 -3.34 7.44
N ASN A 106 -4.49 -4.34 7.36
CA ASN A 106 -5.55 -4.41 6.35
C ASN A 106 -6.62 -3.32 6.58
N GLU A 107 -6.96 -3.02 7.83
CA GLU A 107 -7.83 -1.89 8.15
C GLU A 107 -7.20 -0.57 7.68
N VAL A 108 -5.93 -0.33 8.01
CA VAL A 108 -5.17 0.85 7.56
C VAL A 108 -5.15 0.94 6.03
N LEU A 109 -4.85 -0.17 5.34
CA LEU A 109 -4.87 -0.22 3.88
C LEU A 109 -6.26 0.15 3.32
N THR A 110 -7.35 -0.28 3.97
CA THR A 110 -8.73 0.07 3.55
C THR A 110 -8.96 1.56 3.72
N SER A 111 -8.61 2.12 4.88
CA SER A 111 -8.76 3.55 5.15
C SER A 111 -7.95 4.42 4.20
N LEU A 112 -6.73 4.01 3.86
CA LEU A 112 -5.90 4.73 2.88
C LEU A 112 -6.53 4.74 1.50
N ARG A 113 -6.93 3.55 1.02
CA ARG A 113 -7.60 3.39 -0.27
C ARG A 113 -8.84 4.27 -0.39
N ASP A 114 -9.71 4.22 0.61
CA ASP A 114 -10.95 5.00 0.63
C ASP A 114 -10.65 6.51 0.67
N THR A 115 -9.66 6.93 1.48
CA THR A 115 -9.24 8.34 1.56
C THR A 115 -8.66 8.84 0.24
N LEU A 116 -7.83 8.04 -0.42
CA LEU A 116 -7.21 8.40 -1.70
C LEU A 116 -8.26 8.52 -2.80
N SER A 117 -9.24 7.61 -2.84
CA SER A 117 -10.38 7.69 -3.76
C SER A 117 -11.20 8.96 -3.51
N LEU A 118 -11.56 9.26 -2.26
CA LEU A 118 -12.33 10.48 -1.91
C LEU A 118 -11.59 11.79 -2.20
N THR A 119 -10.25 11.77 -2.16
CA THR A 119 -9.42 12.96 -2.37
C THR A 119 -8.82 13.05 -3.77
N GLN A 120 -9.21 12.16 -4.69
CA GLN A 120 -8.67 12.10 -6.06
C GLN A 120 -8.70 13.42 -6.82
N SER A 121 -9.76 14.21 -6.61
CA SER A 121 -9.93 15.52 -7.24
C SER A 121 -8.82 16.52 -6.89
N ARG A 122 -8.08 16.29 -5.79
CA ARG A 122 -6.99 17.16 -5.34
C ARG A 122 -5.64 16.75 -5.91
N TRP A 123 -5.31 15.47 -5.86
CA TRP A 123 -3.96 14.99 -6.22
C TRP A 123 -3.86 14.49 -7.67
N ALA A 124 -4.92 13.94 -8.27
CA ALA A 124 -4.86 13.35 -9.61
C ALA A 124 -4.60 14.39 -10.71
N PRO A 125 -5.23 15.59 -10.72
CA PRO A 125 -4.90 16.63 -11.70
C PRO A 125 -3.43 17.08 -11.61
N LEU A 126 -2.89 17.20 -10.40
CA LEU A 126 -1.49 17.59 -10.18
C LEU A 126 -0.53 16.51 -10.70
N CYS A 127 -0.85 15.23 -10.47
CA CYS A 127 -0.08 14.12 -11.00
C CYS A 127 -0.01 14.17 -12.55
N ARG A 128 -1.14 14.43 -13.21
CA ARG A 128 -1.23 14.50 -14.67
C ARG A 128 -0.54 15.73 -15.24
N GLN A 129 -0.72 16.89 -14.60
CA GLN A 129 -0.09 18.16 -15.01
C GLN A 129 1.44 18.09 -14.94
N THR A 130 1.97 17.47 -13.89
CA THR A 130 3.42 17.36 -13.66
C THR A 130 4.03 16.09 -14.22
N ASN A 131 3.20 15.17 -14.73
CA ASN A 131 3.57 13.81 -15.12
C ASN A 131 4.40 13.10 -14.02
N SER A 132 4.01 13.28 -12.76
CA SER A 132 4.71 12.77 -11.58
C SER A 132 3.73 12.13 -10.59
N SER A 133 4.08 10.97 -10.03
CA SER A 133 3.29 10.32 -8.98
C SER A 133 3.44 10.96 -7.60
N HIS A 134 4.33 11.94 -7.46
CA HIS A 134 4.66 12.55 -6.17
C HIS A 134 3.44 13.11 -5.41
N PRO A 135 2.48 13.84 -6.05
CA PRO A 135 1.31 14.34 -5.34
C PRO A 135 0.43 13.23 -4.74
N LEU A 136 0.37 12.04 -5.36
CA LEU A 136 -0.34 10.88 -4.80
C LEU A 136 0.43 10.28 -3.62
N VAL A 137 1.76 10.21 -3.70
CA VAL A 137 2.60 9.74 -2.58
C VAL A 137 2.46 10.66 -1.37
N GLU A 138 2.48 11.98 -1.56
CA GLU A 138 2.25 12.95 -0.47
C GLU A 138 0.85 12.81 0.13
N ALA A 139 -0.18 12.63 -0.71
CA ALA A 139 -1.55 12.42 -0.25
C ALA A 139 -1.68 11.15 0.60
N GLU A 140 -1.02 10.06 0.20
CA GLU A 140 -0.98 8.79 0.92
C GLU A 140 -0.29 8.95 2.28
N GLN A 141 0.90 9.53 2.31
CA GLN A 141 1.66 9.78 3.54
C GLN A 141 0.85 10.63 4.52
N LYS A 142 0.25 11.72 4.03
CA LYS A 142 -0.60 12.59 4.85
C LYS A 142 -1.79 11.82 5.42
N ALA A 143 -2.51 11.06 4.59
CA ALA A 143 -3.65 10.26 5.03
C ALA A 143 -3.25 9.23 6.09
N PHE A 144 -2.09 8.59 5.92
CA PHE A 144 -1.56 7.63 6.88
C PHE A 144 -1.25 8.27 8.23
N TYR A 145 -0.47 9.36 8.26
CA TYR A 145 -0.09 9.99 9.53
C TYR A 145 -1.30 10.59 10.25
N GLU A 146 -2.26 11.17 9.53
CA GLU A 146 -3.51 11.62 10.13
C GLU A 146 -4.33 10.47 10.74
N LEU A 147 -4.39 9.32 10.07
CA LEU A 147 -5.10 8.14 10.57
C LEU A 147 -4.44 7.58 11.82
N VAL A 148 -3.11 7.44 11.80
CA VAL A 148 -2.33 6.95 12.93
C VAL A 148 -2.53 7.89 14.11
N ASP A 149 -2.37 9.21 13.92
CA ASP A 149 -2.48 10.19 14.99
C ASP A 149 -3.88 10.23 15.63
N LYS A 150 -4.94 10.24 14.82
CA LYS A 150 -6.35 10.24 15.29
C LYS A 150 -6.72 8.97 16.05
N SER A 151 -6.05 7.85 15.78
CA SER A 151 -6.41 6.53 16.31
C SER A 151 -5.34 5.94 17.23
N LYS A 152 -4.44 6.76 17.80
CA LYS A 152 -3.47 6.27 18.78
C LYS A 152 -4.19 5.69 20.01
N PRO A 153 -3.74 4.55 20.56
CA PRO A 153 -2.54 3.79 20.19
C PRO A 153 -2.78 2.69 19.12
N LYS A 154 -4.00 2.56 18.58
CA LYS A 154 -4.43 1.42 17.75
C LYS A 154 -3.51 1.14 16.55
N TYR A 155 -3.09 2.17 15.81
CA TYR A 155 -2.29 2.01 14.59
C TYR A 155 -0.81 2.43 14.72
N ASP A 156 -0.35 2.77 15.93
CA ASP A 156 1.01 3.31 16.14
C ASP A 156 2.13 2.29 15.80
N HIS A 157 1.79 1.00 15.83
CA HIS A 157 2.67 -0.12 15.50
C HIS A 157 2.58 -0.57 14.03
N ILE A 158 1.80 0.13 13.20
CA ILE A 158 1.72 -0.12 11.75
C ILE A 158 2.65 0.88 11.06
N GLY A 159 3.42 0.41 10.08
CA GLY A 159 4.28 1.23 9.23
C GLY A 159 3.70 1.46 7.84
N LEU A 160 4.15 2.53 7.20
CA LEU A 160 3.96 2.78 5.76
C LEU A 160 5.33 2.69 5.09
N GLY A 161 5.41 2.01 3.94
CA GLY A 161 6.64 1.90 3.17
C GLY A 161 6.40 1.90 1.67
N SER A 162 7.46 2.14 0.90
CA SER A 162 7.42 2.08 -0.56
C SER A 162 8.26 0.92 -1.09
N VAL A 163 7.80 0.34 -2.20
CA VAL A 163 8.49 -0.74 -2.92
C VAL A 163 8.57 -0.45 -4.41
N GLY A 164 9.53 -1.08 -5.08
CA GLY A 164 9.66 -1.02 -6.53
C GLY A 164 8.54 -1.77 -7.26
N LYS A 165 8.28 -1.37 -8.51
CA LYS A 165 7.27 -1.97 -9.40
C LYS A 165 7.33 -3.49 -9.47
N GLU A 166 8.54 -4.04 -9.57
CA GLU A 166 8.73 -5.49 -9.74
C GLU A 166 8.28 -6.27 -8.49
N MET A 167 8.53 -5.74 -7.30
CA MET A 167 8.09 -6.38 -6.05
C MET A 167 6.56 -6.40 -5.97
N THR A 168 5.91 -5.27 -6.22
CA THR A 168 4.44 -5.20 -6.27
C THR A 168 3.88 -6.18 -7.29
N ARG A 169 4.49 -6.27 -8.48
CA ARG A 169 4.08 -7.22 -9.51
C ARG A 169 4.26 -8.67 -9.06
N GLN A 170 5.35 -9.00 -8.38
CA GLN A 170 5.58 -10.34 -7.85
C GLN A 170 4.52 -10.71 -6.81
N VAL A 171 4.23 -9.82 -5.85
CA VAL A 171 3.19 -10.06 -4.84
C VAL A 171 1.83 -10.27 -5.48
N MET A 172 1.44 -9.40 -6.43
CA MET A 172 0.15 -9.53 -7.14
C MET A 172 0.05 -10.80 -7.98
N ARG A 173 1.15 -11.25 -8.60
CA ARG A 173 1.15 -12.46 -9.45
C ARG A 173 1.23 -13.76 -8.68
N LEU A 174 2.03 -13.80 -7.61
CA LEU A 174 2.30 -15.01 -6.86
C LEU A 174 1.18 -15.34 -5.86
N TYR A 175 0.43 -14.32 -5.45
CA TYR A 175 -0.51 -14.44 -4.34
C TYR A 175 -1.89 -13.83 -4.60
N GLY A 176 -2.12 -13.22 -5.76
CA GLY A 176 -3.47 -12.89 -6.20
C GLY A 176 -4.13 -14.15 -6.76
N ASP A 177 -5.05 -14.75 -5.99
CA ASP A 177 -5.92 -15.81 -6.52
C ASP A 177 -6.68 -15.27 -7.74
N ARG A 178 -6.53 -15.96 -8.87
CA ARG A 178 -7.30 -15.77 -10.10
C ARG A 178 -8.41 -16.79 -10.19
#